data_AF-A0AAU1U3A6-F1
#
_entry.id   AF-A0AAU1U3A6-F1
#
_cell.length_a   1.000
_cell.length_b   1.000
_cell.length_c   1.000
_cell.angle_alpha   90.00
_cell.angle_beta   90.00
_cell.angle_gamma   90.00
#
_symmetry.space_group_name_H-M   'P 1'
#
loop_
_entity.id
_entity.type
_entity.pdbx_description
1 polymer ?
#
loop_
_entity_poly.entity_id
_entity_poly.type
_entity_poly.pdbx_seq_one_letter_code
_entity_poly.pdbx_strand_id
1 'polypeptide(L)'
;MGRHRVGTTTLPDPDVVFRPTRRDIDPVTGEPTAHALWDRHAWESSGECWLWCGRHDIEVTWIGPVCSSGMHAALYSCRACLYELDQRVLASNMR
;
A
#
# COMPACT_ATOMS: atom_id res chain seq x y z
N MET A 1 6.07 -12.80 -34.31
CA MET A 1 6.96 -11.86 -33.61
C MET A 1 6.14 -11.21 -32.50
N GLY A 2 6.58 -11.32 -31.24
CA GLY A 2 5.93 -10.66 -30.08
C GLY A 2 5.36 -11.63 -29.03
N ARG A 3 6.22 -12.36 -28.31
CA ARG A 3 5.84 -13.02 -27.05
C ARG A 3 6.00 -11.99 -25.94
N HIS A 4 4.91 -11.43 -25.40
CA HIS A 4 4.98 -10.67 -24.16
C HIS A 4 5.30 -11.63 -23.03
N ARG A 5 6.55 -11.62 -22.55
CA ARG A 5 6.89 -12.22 -21.25
C ARG A 5 6.24 -11.35 -20.19
N VAL A 6 5.18 -11.87 -19.57
CA VAL A 6 4.72 -11.38 -18.26
C VAL A 6 5.92 -11.57 -17.33
N GLY A 7 6.60 -10.46 -17.02
CA GLY A 7 7.65 -10.46 -16.04
C GLY A 7 7.04 -10.90 -14.71
N THR A 8 7.65 -11.89 -14.07
CA THR A 8 7.39 -12.19 -12.67
C THR A 8 7.68 -10.89 -11.91
N THR A 9 6.63 -10.19 -11.46
CA THR A 9 6.78 -9.06 -10.56
C THR A 9 7.35 -9.61 -9.27
N THR A 10 8.69 -9.59 -9.15
CA THR A 10 9.37 -9.86 -7.89
C THR A 10 8.82 -8.83 -6.91
N LEU A 11 8.06 -9.33 -5.92
CA LEU A 11 7.57 -8.52 -4.81
C LEU A 11 8.75 -7.71 -4.26
N PRO A 12 8.56 -6.41 -3.95
CA PRO A 12 9.61 -5.63 -3.32
C PRO A 12 10.04 -6.31 -2.02
N ASP A 13 11.35 -6.25 -1.75
CA ASP A 13 11.99 -6.81 -0.56
C ASP A 13 11.29 -6.30 0.72
N PRO A 14 10.80 -7.20 1.59
CA PRO A 14 10.04 -6.84 2.80
C PRO A 14 10.85 -6.01 3.81
N ASP A 15 12.17 -5.96 3.70
CA ASP A 15 13.06 -5.22 4.60
C ASP A 15 13.40 -3.80 4.11
N VAL A 16 12.85 -3.35 2.97
CA VAL A 16 13.04 -1.97 2.48
C VAL A 16 12.25 -0.99 3.34
N VAL A 17 12.95 -0.32 4.27
CA VAL A 17 12.45 0.87 4.96
C VAL A 17 12.32 2.01 3.94
N PHE A 18 11.08 2.37 3.64
CA PHE A 18 10.77 3.38 2.65
C PHE A 18 11.30 4.76 3.07
N ARG A 19 12.19 5.35 2.26
CA ARG A 19 12.63 6.74 2.40
C ARG A 19 11.91 7.60 1.37
N PRO A 20 11.13 8.62 1.77
CA PRO A 20 10.50 9.55 0.84
C PRO A 20 11.53 10.21 -0.07
N THR A 21 11.21 10.31 -1.37
CA THR A 21 12.00 11.07 -2.34
C THR A 21 11.47 12.49 -2.46
N ARG A 22 12.25 13.42 -3.06
CA ARG A 22 11.84 14.82 -3.24
C ARG A 22 10.52 15.00 -4.01
N ARG A 23 10.09 14.01 -4.81
CA ARG A 23 8.81 14.02 -5.53
C ARG A 23 7.62 13.64 -4.66
N ASP A 24 7.88 12.98 -3.54
CA ASP A 24 6.87 12.49 -2.61
C ASP A 24 6.48 13.56 -1.59
N ILE A 25 7.21 14.66 -1.57
CA ILE A 25 7.05 15.77 -0.63
C ILE A 25 6.32 16.91 -1.32
N ASP A 26 5.24 17.37 -0.70
CA ASP A 26 4.52 18.56 -1.12
C ASP A 26 5.50 19.76 -1.09
N PRO A 27 5.69 20.47 -2.21
CA PRO A 27 6.69 21.52 -2.30
C PRO A 27 6.33 22.79 -1.51
N VAL A 28 5.08 22.92 -1.06
CA VAL A 28 4.57 24.05 -0.27
C VAL A 28 4.66 23.75 1.22
N THR A 29 4.29 22.54 1.64
CA THR A 29 4.26 22.16 3.07
C THR A 29 5.52 21.46 3.54
N GLY A 30 6.30 20.85 2.64
CA GLY A 30 7.48 20.05 3.01
C GLY A 30 7.14 18.68 3.61
N GLU A 31 5.87 18.31 3.63
CA GLU A 31 5.39 17.04 4.16
C GLU A 31 5.24 15.98 3.06
N PRO A 32 5.40 14.68 3.36
CA PRO A 32 5.03 13.62 2.44
C PRO A 32 3.56 13.77 2.05
N THR A 33 3.27 13.82 0.75
CA THR A 33 1.89 13.76 0.26
C THR A 33 1.29 12.41 0.68
N ALA A 34 0.08 12.43 1.24
CA ALA A 34 -0.61 11.22 1.73
C ALA A 34 -0.76 10.11 0.67
N HIS A 35 -0.67 10.48 -0.60
CA HIS A 35 -0.69 9.60 -1.76
C HIS A 35 0.66 8.95 -2.10
N ALA A 36 1.79 9.63 -1.86
CA ALA A 36 3.08 9.23 -2.40
C ALA A 36 3.75 8.05 -1.69
N LEU A 37 3.30 7.68 -0.48
CA LEU A 37 3.85 6.53 0.23
C LEU A 37 3.35 5.20 -0.35
N TRP A 38 2.10 5.16 -0.85
CA TRP A 38 1.43 3.93 -1.25
C TRP A 38 1.11 3.82 -2.74
N ASP A 39 1.08 4.94 -3.49
CA ASP A 39 0.84 4.93 -4.94
C ASP A 39 1.99 4.30 -5.76
N ARG A 40 3.08 3.85 -5.10
CA ARG A 40 4.13 3.02 -5.71
C ARG A 40 3.79 1.54 -5.78
N HIS A 41 2.83 1.07 -4.99
CA HIS A 41 2.37 -0.32 -5.05
C HIS A 41 1.40 -0.47 -6.23
N ALA A 42 1.43 -1.63 -6.89
CA ALA A 42 0.48 -1.91 -7.95
C ALA A 42 -0.94 -1.95 -7.36
N TRP A 43 -1.81 -1.09 -7.90
CA TRP A 43 -3.23 -1.12 -7.57
C TRP A 43 -3.92 -2.17 -8.45
N GLU A 44 -4.67 -3.06 -7.79
CA GLU A 44 -5.57 -3.99 -8.44
C GLU A 44 -6.92 -3.30 -8.65
N SER A 45 -7.43 -3.31 -9.88
CA SER A 45 -8.65 -2.59 -10.26
C SER A 45 -9.93 -3.16 -9.62
N SER A 46 -9.88 -4.39 -9.12
CA SER A 46 -10.98 -5.06 -8.45
C SER A 46 -10.43 -6.04 -7.44
N GLY A 47 -10.69 -5.78 -6.15
CA GLY A 47 -10.35 -6.68 -5.07
C GLY A 47 -11.19 -6.40 -3.82
N GLU A 48 -10.81 -7.06 -2.73
CA GLU A 48 -11.46 -6.91 -1.43
C GLU A 48 -10.60 -6.08 -0.49
N CYS A 49 -11.19 -5.06 0.14
CA CYS A 49 -10.54 -4.33 1.20
C CYS A 49 -10.72 -5.07 2.53
N TRP A 50 -9.63 -5.64 3.03
CA TRP A 50 -9.59 -6.41 4.28
C TRP A 50 -9.51 -5.54 5.53
N LEU A 51 -9.47 -4.21 5.35
CA LEU A 51 -9.62 -3.25 6.44
C LEU A 51 -11.10 -2.97 6.75
N TRP A 52 -11.37 -1.98 7.59
CA TRP A 52 -12.66 -1.72 8.23
C TRP A 52 -13.86 -1.60 7.28
N CYS A 53 -13.68 -1.21 6.01
CA CYS A 53 -14.81 -1.05 5.10
C CYS A 53 -15.35 -2.37 4.52
N GLY A 54 -14.55 -3.45 4.49
CA GLY A 54 -14.98 -4.77 3.98
C GLY A 54 -15.56 -4.78 2.56
N ARG A 55 -15.29 -3.74 1.76
CA ARG A 55 -15.88 -3.58 0.42
C ARG A 55 -15.17 -4.47 -0.59
N HIS A 56 -15.95 -4.99 -1.52
CA HIS A 56 -15.52 -5.84 -2.63
C HIS A 56 -15.65 -5.08 -3.95
N ASP A 57 -15.02 -5.59 -5.02
CA ASP A 57 -15.04 -5.00 -6.36
C ASP A 57 -14.59 -3.53 -6.40
N ILE A 58 -13.59 -3.20 -5.57
CA ILE A 58 -13.00 -1.87 -5.51
C ILE A 58 -11.50 -1.91 -5.78
N GLU A 59 -10.95 -0.75 -6.16
CA GLU A 59 -9.52 -0.56 -6.32
C GLU A 59 -8.81 -0.75 -4.97
N VAL A 60 -7.87 -1.70 -4.93
CA VAL A 60 -7.10 -2.04 -3.72
C VAL A 60 -5.63 -2.14 -4.02
N THR A 61 -4.80 -1.97 -3.00
CA THR A 61 -3.36 -2.18 -3.06
C THR A 61 -2.92 -3.14 -1.98
N TRP A 62 -1.88 -3.91 -2.25
CA TRP A 62 -1.24 -4.78 -1.26
C TRP A 62 -0.52 -3.93 -0.22
N ILE A 63 -0.81 -4.17 1.06
CA ILE A 63 -0.22 -3.39 2.17
C ILE A 63 0.80 -4.18 2.99
N GLY A 64 0.82 -5.51 2.89
CA GLY A 64 1.77 -6.35 3.62
C GLY A 64 1.31 -7.80 3.77
N PRO A 65 2.19 -8.70 4.25
CA PRO A 65 1.78 -10.04 4.66
C PRO A 65 1.08 -9.99 6.02
N VAL A 66 0.07 -10.84 6.22
CA VAL A 66 -0.56 -11.08 7.51
C VAL A 66 -0.44 -12.55 7.88
N CYS A 67 -0.23 -12.83 9.17
CA CYS A 67 -0.17 -14.18 9.72
C CYS A 67 -1.34 -14.42 10.67
N SER A 68 -2.08 -15.51 10.47
CA SER A 68 -3.13 -15.95 11.40
C SER A 68 -3.13 -17.47 11.48
N SER A 69 -3.09 -18.02 12.71
CA SER A 69 -3.06 -19.47 12.94
C SER A 69 -1.99 -20.22 12.14
N GLY A 70 -0.81 -19.61 11.96
CA GLY A 70 0.30 -20.17 11.17
C GLY A 70 0.13 -20.08 9.65
N MET A 71 -0.97 -19.50 9.16
CA MET A 71 -1.21 -19.26 7.73
C MET A 71 -0.82 -17.83 7.37
N HIS A 72 -0.18 -17.68 6.20
CA HIS A 72 0.17 -16.38 5.63
C HIS A 72 -0.82 -16.00 4.52
N ALA A 73 -1.24 -14.74 4.51
CA ALA A 73 -2.04 -14.17 3.43
C ALA A 73 -1.52 -12.79 3.03
N ALA A 74 -1.80 -12.38 1.79
CA ALA A 74 -1.57 -11.02 1.33
C ALA A 74 -2.74 -10.13 1.81
N LEU A 75 -2.43 -9.05 2.54
CA LEU A 75 -3.42 -8.12 3.04
C LEU A 75 -3.60 -6.96 2.05
N TYR A 76 -4.86 -6.67 1.72
CA TYR A 76 -5.23 -5.65 0.74
C TYR A 76 -6.09 -4.54 1.35
N SER A 77 -5.90 -3.31 0.86
CA SER A 77 -6.64 -2.15 1.33
C SER A 77 -7.05 -1.23 0.18
N CYS A 78 -8.24 -0.63 0.29
CA CYS A 78 -8.64 0.46 -0.57
C CYS A 78 -8.00 1.79 -0.13
N ARG A 79 -7.96 2.76 -1.03
CA ARG A 79 -7.34 4.07 -0.78
C ARG A 79 -7.87 4.78 0.46
N ALA A 80 -9.20 4.77 0.68
CA ALA A 80 -9.80 5.43 1.83
C ALA A 80 -9.36 4.80 3.17
N CYS A 81 -9.37 3.47 3.27
CA CYS A 81 -8.94 2.79 4.50
C CYS A 81 -7.42 2.84 4.68
N LEU A 82 -6.64 2.82 3.61
CA LEU A 82 -5.20 2.97 3.70
C LEU A 82 -4.80 4.35 4.26
N TYR A 83 -5.50 5.41 3.83
CA TYR A 83 -5.32 6.74 4.41
C TYR A 83 -5.60 6.76 5.91
N GLU A 84 -6.70 6.18 6.37
CA GLU A 84 -7.04 6.17 7.79
C GLU A 84 -6.06 5.32 8.63
N LEU A 85 -5.51 4.25 8.05
CA LEU A 85 -4.42 3.48 8.68
C LEU A 85 -3.18 4.35 8.89
N ASP A 86 -2.76 5.09 7.88
CA ASP A 86 -1.61 5.99 7.95
C ASP A 86 -1.78 7.05 9.06
N GLN A 87 -2.96 7.67 9.14
CA GLN A 87 -3.27 8.65 10.19
C GLN A 87 -3.19 8.04 11.61
N ARG A 88 -3.64 6.79 11.78
CA ARG A 88 -3.52 6.07 13.07
C ARG A 88 -2.06 5.78 13.43
N VAL A 89 -1.24 5.41 12.46
CA VAL A 89 0.20 5.16 12.65
C VAL A 89 0.91 6.45 13.06
N LEU A 90 0.63 7.57 12.37
CA LEU A 90 1.17 8.88 12.73
C LEU A 90 0.79 9.27 14.15
N ALA A 91 -0.50 9.20 14.50
CA ALA A 91 -0.98 9.54 15.84
C ALA A 91 -0.37 8.66 16.94
N SER A 92 -0.06 7.40 16.64
CA SER A 92 0.55 6.47 17.60
C SER A 92 2.04 6.73 17.83
N ASN A 93 2.77 7.22 16.81
CA ASN A 93 4.21 7.48 16.88
C ASN A 93 4.57 8.89 17.35
N MET A 94 3.62 9.84 17.32
CA MET A 94 3.81 11.20 17.81
C MET A 94 3.53 11.36 19.32
N ARG A 95 3.31 10.25 20.03
CA ARG A 95 3.01 10.21 21.46
C ARG A 95 4.20 9.72 22.27
#